data_AF-A0A7L4RRU5-F1
#
_entry.id   AF-A0A7L4RRU5-F1
#
_cell.length_a   1.000
_cell.length_b   1.000
_cell.length_c   1.000
_cell.angle_alpha   90.00
_cell.angle_beta   90.00
_cell.angle_gamma   90.00
#
_symmetry.space_group_name_H-M   'P 1'
#
loop_
_entity.id
_entity.type
_entity.pdbx_description
1 polymer ?
#
loop_
_entity_poly.entity_id
_entity_poly.type
_entity_poly.pdbx_seq_one_letter_code
_entity_poly.pdbx_strand_id
1 'polypeptide(L)'
;MNSSFFALLVFSLLAFASFAAADNVSVAVGWLKAHQDAGGSEGAYMEHATAVAAHAIWLKEGDSSNVTSALAFLKTGLEDAGYWYWGAWGETDIPSAVLYSFFATSHLNQIDLPSVSQRLLEFQQPSGGFKGYYDMNASHSVESSVDTAMALHALVNPGAIPPSNKTAAIQYLYSLQNADGSFNLTNTTANDSLYSLGPEPVSLTALALLALRESGENNANTARGIAFLKGRASSCFENHAFAVSLSALAFKAFGENDFASAAVNFLKTLQKQDGGFADAIRTSQDSNALDTGWAAVAMQSNPASNSGACAPVYPSPSPSVTPTPTPSPYCSAYANPVSIAGSGYSLVSVSFSNMLTPAIAVVNCGTGQSTQVQCGTSSGGSCSVYCTFAKPVYYPYYFTANAFVNGYSCGSMVITLVSTTATPTPSTYPTPASTVEATQAPSATAPANEFSKQVDFDTRASASVTPSGSTEVSLDFFTRNAFSGTLEFVLPVSFGEVKNQFVLITPSPDGVEDFGGSTLARWRVALRENQVFTVTLAIPRTLSPGDLNSFSAPRLVSENAGASASVAATFSPAAQTGLVVASTVSEGFFALLAAGLVVIALVAIGFNAFLKRREKRRF
;
A
#
# COMPACT_ATOMS: atom_id res chain seq x y z
N MET A 1 9.62 53.43 -38.66
CA MET A 1 10.26 52.31 -37.96
C MET A 1 9.42 52.04 -36.72
N ASN A 2 8.77 50.88 -36.70
CA ASN A 2 7.40 50.74 -36.19
C ASN A 2 7.31 50.26 -34.73
N SER A 3 6.82 51.13 -33.86
CA SER A 3 6.40 50.82 -32.47
C SER A 3 5.24 49.81 -32.39
N SER A 4 4.60 49.46 -33.51
CA SER A 4 3.50 48.50 -33.57
C SER A 4 3.93 47.03 -33.53
N PHE A 5 5.21 46.71 -33.76
CA PHE A 5 5.71 45.33 -33.73
C PHE A 5 6.02 44.85 -32.31
N PHE A 6 6.37 45.77 -31.40
CA PHE A 6 6.67 45.44 -29.99
C PHE A 6 5.38 45.19 -29.19
N ALA A 7 4.28 45.89 -29.51
CA ALA A 7 3.00 45.69 -28.84
C ALA A 7 2.35 44.33 -29.17
N LEU A 8 2.56 43.80 -30.38
CA LEU A 8 2.03 42.48 -30.77
C LEU A 8 2.82 41.32 -30.13
N LEU A 9 4.12 41.49 -29.89
CA LEU A 9 4.95 40.47 -29.23
C LEU A 9 4.68 40.40 -27.73
N VAL A 10 4.41 41.54 -27.08
CA VAL A 10 4.01 41.59 -25.65
C VAL A 10 2.59 41.05 -25.44
N PHE A 11 1.65 41.26 -26.38
CA PHE A 11 0.32 40.63 -26.30
C PHE A 11 0.33 39.13 -26.61
N SER A 12 1.30 38.64 -27.39
CA SER A 12 1.45 37.21 -27.67
C SER A 12 2.15 36.46 -26.52
N LEU A 13 2.99 37.14 -25.73
CA LEU A 13 3.60 36.60 -24.50
C LEU A 13 2.69 36.70 -23.26
N LEU A 14 1.72 37.62 -23.25
CA LEU A 14 0.67 37.70 -22.21
C LEU A 14 -0.56 36.80 -22.50
N ALA A 15 -0.66 36.23 -23.70
CA ALA A 15 -1.73 35.28 -24.06
C ALA A 15 -1.41 33.81 -23.68
N PHE A 16 -0.24 33.55 -23.06
CA PHE A 16 0.21 32.20 -22.65
C PHE A 16 0.26 31.96 -21.13
N ALA A 17 -0.46 32.75 -20.32
CA ALA A 17 -0.54 32.49 -18.89
C ALA A 17 -1.90 32.93 -18.31
N SER A 18 -2.95 32.32 -18.83
CA SER A 18 -4.19 32.17 -18.08
C SER A 18 -4.61 30.71 -18.21
N PHE A 19 -3.72 29.80 -17.78
CA PHE A 19 -4.21 28.51 -17.33
C PHE A 19 -5.13 28.83 -16.17
N ALA A 20 -6.44 28.80 -16.41
CA ALA A 20 -7.40 28.72 -15.32
C ALA A 20 -6.87 27.60 -14.43
N ALA A 21 -6.51 27.93 -13.18
CA ALA A 21 -5.99 26.94 -12.26
C ALA A 21 -6.97 25.77 -12.27
N ALA A 22 -6.52 24.61 -12.76
CA ALA A 22 -7.39 23.45 -12.83
C ALA A 22 -7.87 23.17 -11.41
N ASP A 23 -9.19 23.08 -11.24
CA ASP A 23 -9.78 22.76 -9.95
C ASP A 23 -9.19 21.44 -9.44
N ASN A 24 -8.77 21.38 -8.17
CA ASN A 24 -8.05 20.25 -7.57
C ASN A 24 -8.76 18.90 -7.83
N VAL A 25 -10.11 18.91 -7.83
CA VAL A 25 -10.94 17.75 -8.19
C VAL A 25 -10.68 17.27 -9.61
N SER A 26 -10.66 18.19 -10.58
CA SER A 26 -10.46 17.84 -11.99
C SER A 26 -9.06 17.25 -12.23
N VAL A 27 -8.05 17.73 -11.49
CA VAL A 27 -6.69 17.18 -11.56
C VAL A 27 -6.63 15.77 -10.95
N ALA A 28 -7.26 15.55 -9.79
CA ALA A 28 -7.32 14.23 -9.14
C ALA A 28 -8.08 13.20 -9.99
N VAL A 29 -9.25 13.56 -10.52
CA VAL A 29 -10.02 12.69 -11.43
C VAL A 29 -9.25 12.41 -12.73
N GLY A 30 -8.54 13.41 -13.25
CA GLY A 30 -7.64 13.23 -14.39
C GLY A 30 -6.52 12.24 -14.10
N TRP A 31 -5.93 12.30 -12.90
CA TRP A 31 -4.91 11.35 -12.44
C TRP A 31 -5.46 9.92 -12.40
N LEU A 32 -6.63 9.68 -11.78
CA LEU A 32 -7.26 8.36 -11.72
C LEU A 32 -7.47 7.76 -13.11
N LYS A 33 -8.07 8.55 -14.02
CA LYS A 33 -8.31 8.11 -15.40
C LYS A 33 -7.04 7.76 -16.18
N ALA A 34 -5.93 8.42 -15.86
CA ALA A 34 -4.65 8.17 -16.51
C ALA A 34 -3.92 6.92 -15.98
N HIS A 35 -4.31 6.42 -14.79
CA HIS A 35 -3.69 5.26 -14.15
C HIS A 35 -4.58 4.00 -14.20
N GLN A 36 -5.85 4.14 -14.56
CA GLN A 36 -6.70 3.01 -14.89
C GLN A 36 -6.16 2.25 -16.12
N ASP A 37 -6.03 0.93 -15.99
CA ASP A 37 -5.61 0.05 -17.08
C ASP A 37 -6.71 -0.15 -18.14
N ALA A 38 -6.37 -0.85 -19.22
CA ALA A 38 -7.32 -1.12 -20.31
C ALA A 38 -8.49 -2.04 -19.89
N GLY A 39 -8.34 -2.82 -18.82
CA GLY A 39 -9.38 -3.67 -18.23
C GLY A 39 -10.30 -2.92 -17.26
N GLY A 40 -9.97 -1.67 -16.90
CA GLY A 40 -10.72 -0.87 -15.95
C GLY A 40 -10.21 -0.95 -14.51
N SER A 41 -9.13 -1.71 -14.25
CA SER A 41 -8.54 -1.85 -12.93
C SER A 41 -7.51 -0.75 -12.65
N GLU A 42 -7.31 -0.43 -11.37
CA GLU A 42 -6.22 0.42 -10.88
C GLU A 42 -5.00 -0.40 -10.41
N GLY A 43 -5.00 -1.73 -10.62
CA GLY A 43 -3.90 -2.63 -10.28
C GLY A 43 -4.34 -4.03 -9.85
N ALA A 44 -3.38 -4.93 -9.66
CA ALA A 44 -3.66 -6.28 -9.16
C ALA A 44 -4.04 -6.23 -7.68
N TYR A 45 -5.13 -6.89 -7.27
CA TYR A 45 -5.64 -6.90 -5.89
C TYR A 45 -5.98 -5.49 -5.34
N MET A 46 -6.32 -4.57 -6.25
CA MET A 46 -6.65 -3.17 -5.97
C MET A 46 -8.14 -2.89 -6.20
N GLU A 47 -9.02 -3.86 -5.96
CA GLU A 47 -10.47 -3.75 -6.23
C GLU A 47 -11.11 -2.64 -5.38
N HIS A 48 -10.70 -2.49 -4.11
CA HIS A 48 -11.16 -1.41 -3.25
C HIS A 48 -10.68 -0.02 -3.72
N ALA A 49 -9.47 0.07 -4.27
CA ALA A 49 -8.97 1.31 -4.89
C ALA A 49 -9.73 1.63 -6.19
N THR A 50 -9.95 0.61 -7.03
CA THR A 50 -10.75 0.71 -8.26
C THR A 50 -12.18 1.11 -7.97
N ALA A 51 -12.78 0.58 -6.91
CA ALA A 51 -14.15 0.90 -6.46
C ALA A 51 -14.29 2.38 -6.09
N VAL A 52 -13.37 2.93 -5.29
CA VAL A 52 -13.41 4.36 -4.94
C VAL A 52 -13.03 5.26 -6.12
N ALA A 53 -12.12 4.82 -7.01
CA ALA A 53 -11.79 5.55 -8.24
C ALA A 53 -13.01 5.67 -9.17
N ALA A 54 -13.75 4.56 -9.39
CA ALA A 54 -14.98 4.55 -10.16
C ALA A 54 -16.02 5.52 -9.58
N HIS A 55 -16.21 5.51 -8.25
CA HIS A 55 -17.11 6.44 -7.58
C HIS A 55 -16.67 7.91 -7.77
N ALA A 56 -15.38 8.21 -7.60
CA ALA A 56 -14.84 9.55 -7.78
C ALA A 56 -15.04 10.08 -9.21
N ILE A 57 -14.77 9.25 -10.23
CA ILE A 57 -14.96 9.59 -11.64
C ILE A 57 -16.45 9.77 -11.94
N TRP A 58 -17.32 8.89 -11.43
CA TRP A 58 -18.77 8.98 -11.65
C TRP A 58 -19.38 10.26 -11.08
N LEU A 59 -18.97 10.69 -9.88
CA LEU A 59 -19.42 11.97 -9.31
C LEU A 59 -19.12 13.16 -10.22
N LYS A 60 -18.01 13.10 -10.98
CA LYS A 60 -17.55 14.18 -11.85
C LYS A 60 -18.12 14.10 -13.26
N GLU A 61 -18.18 12.89 -13.83
CA GLU A 61 -18.38 12.65 -15.26
C GLU A 61 -19.61 11.76 -15.56
N GLY A 62 -20.28 11.22 -14.54
CA GLY A 62 -21.35 10.23 -14.70
C GLY A 62 -20.85 8.92 -15.32
N ASP A 63 -21.65 8.33 -16.20
CA ASP A 63 -21.40 7.02 -16.84
C ASP A 63 -20.35 7.12 -17.97
N SER A 64 -19.15 7.56 -17.62
CA SER A 64 -18.01 7.56 -18.54
C SER A 64 -17.55 6.14 -18.91
N SER A 65 -16.76 6.03 -19.97
CA SER A 65 -16.14 4.75 -20.34
C SER A 65 -15.24 4.20 -19.23
N ASN A 66 -14.54 5.06 -18.50
CA ASN A 66 -13.69 4.67 -17.36
C ASN A 66 -14.53 4.03 -16.24
N VAL A 67 -15.68 4.62 -15.90
CA VAL A 67 -16.61 4.06 -14.90
C VAL A 67 -17.18 2.73 -15.37
N THR A 68 -17.60 2.65 -16.63
CA THR A 68 -18.15 1.42 -17.21
C THR A 68 -17.13 0.27 -17.17
N SER A 69 -15.87 0.53 -17.56
CA SER A 69 -14.80 -0.47 -17.49
C SER A 69 -14.48 -0.90 -16.06
N ALA A 70 -14.37 0.06 -15.12
CA ALA A 70 -14.14 -0.26 -13.72
C ALA A 70 -15.24 -1.15 -13.14
N LEU A 71 -16.51 -0.79 -13.34
CA LEU A 71 -17.63 -1.58 -12.83
C LEU A 71 -17.70 -2.97 -13.47
N ALA A 72 -17.36 -3.11 -14.76
CA ALA A 72 -17.28 -4.42 -15.41
C ALA A 72 -16.19 -5.31 -14.79
N PHE A 73 -15.00 -4.75 -14.52
CA PHE A 73 -13.93 -5.43 -13.80
C PHE A 73 -14.37 -5.85 -12.39
N LEU A 74 -14.90 -4.90 -11.62
CA LEU A 74 -15.35 -5.09 -10.24
C LEU A 74 -16.46 -6.14 -10.10
N LYS A 75 -17.43 -6.15 -11.03
CA LYS A 75 -18.50 -7.15 -11.08
C LYS A 75 -17.95 -8.58 -11.15
N THR A 76 -16.87 -8.77 -11.91
CA THR A 76 -16.27 -10.10 -12.13
C THR A 76 -15.82 -10.71 -10.81
N GLY A 77 -15.11 -9.95 -9.97
CA GLY A 77 -14.69 -10.43 -8.65
C GLY A 77 -15.86 -10.56 -7.67
N LEU A 78 -16.82 -9.63 -7.72
CA LEU A 78 -17.90 -9.59 -6.74
C LEU A 78 -18.83 -10.80 -6.86
N GLU A 79 -19.10 -11.24 -8.10
CA GLU A 79 -20.02 -12.36 -8.36
C GLU A 79 -19.34 -13.73 -8.39
N ASP A 80 -18.02 -13.80 -8.61
CA ASP A 80 -17.27 -15.06 -8.60
C ASP A 80 -16.96 -15.50 -7.15
N ALA A 81 -17.62 -16.54 -6.65
CA ALA A 81 -17.37 -17.06 -5.30
C ALA A 81 -15.95 -17.65 -5.12
N GLY A 82 -15.24 -17.94 -6.22
CA GLY A 82 -13.85 -18.38 -6.22
C GLY A 82 -12.84 -17.23 -6.16
N TYR A 83 -13.30 -15.98 -6.18
CA TYR A 83 -12.42 -14.82 -6.14
C TYR A 83 -11.70 -14.72 -4.79
N TRP A 84 -10.52 -14.11 -4.82
CA TRP A 84 -9.54 -14.25 -3.74
C TRP A 84 -10.05 -13.75 -2.37
N TYR A 85 -10.84 -12.68 -2.33
CA TYR A 85 -11.41 -12.12 -1.10
C TYR A 85 -12.63 -12.90 -0.56
N TRP A 86 -13.13 -13.91 -1.28
CA TRP A 86 -14.16 -14.83 -0.78
C TRP A 86 -13.59 -16.12 -0.18
N GLY A 87 -12.29 -16.38 -0.39
CA GLY A 87 -11.66 -17.65 -0.05
C GLY A 87 -11.48 -17.90 1.45
N ALA A 88 -10.64 -18.89 1.78
CA ALA A 88 -10.34 -19.25 3.18
C ALA A 88 -9.70 -18.10 3.98
N TRP A 89 -9.04 -17.17 3.29
CA TRP A 89 -8.45 -15.94 3.82
C TRP A 89 -9.29 -14.71 3.46
N GLY A 90 -10.56 -14.91 3.12
CA GLY A 90 -11.42 -13.85 2.65
C GLY A 90 -11.53 -12.71 3.64
N GLU A 91 -11.71 -11.52 3.09
CA GLU A 91 -11.83 -10.28 3.83
C GLU A 91 -13.08 -9.53 3.37
N THR A 92 -13.81 -8.95 4.33
CA THR A 92 -15.16 -8.42 4.06
C THR A 92 -15.09 -7.01 3.53
N ASP A 93 -14.09 -6.25 3.97
CA ASP A 93 -13.87 -4.85 3.61
C ASP A 93 -13.78 -4.59 2.09
N ILE A 94 -13.08 -5.44 1.34
CA ILE A 94 -12.91 -5.29 -0.12
C ILE A 94 -14.22 -5.53 -0.88
N PRO A 95 -14.87 -6.72 -0.81
CA PRO A 95 -16.16 -6.92 -1.49
C PRO A 95 -17.22 -5.93 -1.02
N SER A 96 -17.13 -5.43 0.22
CA SER A 96 -17.99 -4.35 0.71
C SER A 96 -17.70 -3.01 0.03
N ALA A 97 -16.43 -2.63 -0.15
CA ALA A 97 -16.06 -1.44 -0.93
C ALA A 97 -16.59 -1.52 -2.37
N VAL A 98 -16.45 -2.71 -2.96
CA VAL A 98 -16.93 -2.99 -4.32
C VAL A 98 -18.46 -2.86 -4.39
N LEU A 99 -19.21 -3.54 -3.52
CA LEU A 99 -20.67 -3.44 -3.47
C LEU A 99 -21.14 -2.00 -3.23
N TYR A 100 -20.48 -1.28 -2.31
CA TYR A 100 -20.78 0.12 -2.06
C TYR A 100 -20.59 0.99 -3.31
N SER A 101 -19.56 0.73 -4.14
CA SER A 101 -19.37 1.49 -5.39
C SER A 101 -20.52 1.29 -6.39
N PHE A 102 -21.12 0.09 -6.48
CA PHE A 102 -22.32 -0.14 -7.28
C PHE A 102 -23.52 0.62 -6.73
N PHE A 103 -23.68 0.70 -5.40
CA PHE A 103 -24.69 1.55 -4.78
C PHE A 103 -24.46 3.03 -5.08
N ALA A 104 -23.27 3.54 -4.77
CA ALA A 104 -22.93 4.95 -4.87
C ALA A 104 -23.01 5.48 -6.30
N THR A 105 -22.73 4.64 -7.30
CA THR A 105 -22.83 4.98 -8.72
C THR A 105 -24.21 4.67 -9.33
N SER A 106 -25.20 4.22 -8.55
CA SER A 106 -26.55 3.86 -9.02
C SER A 106 -26.61 2.66 -10.00
N HIS A 107 -25.71 1.69 -9.84
CA HIS A 107 -25.58 0.50 -10.70
C HIS A 107 -25.88 -0.84 -10.01
N LEU A 108 -26.59 -0.84 -8.87
CA LEU A 108 -26.95 -2.09 -8.17
C LEU A 108 -27.70 -3.11 -9.04
N ASN A 109 -28.40 -2.65 -10.09
CA ASN A 109 -29.10 -3.52 -11.04
C ASN A 109 -28.16 -4.32 -11.96
N GLN A 110 -26.85 -4.04 -11.93
CA GLN A 110 -25.85 -4.77 -12.71
C GLN A 110 -25.30 -5.99 -11.99
N ILE A 111 -25.61 -6.20 -10.71
CA ILE A 111 -25.08 -7.30 -9.90
C ILE A 111 -26.18 -8.20 -9.33
N ASP A 112 -25.86 -9.45 -9.03
CA ASP A 112 -26.72 -10.32 -8.21
C ASP A 112 -26.65 -9.91 -6.73
N LEU A 113 -27.33 -8.81 -6.38
CA LEU A 113 -27.35 -8.26 -5.03
C LEU A 113 -27.74 -9.29 -3.96
N PRO A 114 -28.79 -10.14 -4.12
CA PRO A 114 -29.10 -11.18 -3.16
C PRO A 114 -27.94 -12.15 -2.91
N SER A 115 -27.29 -12.67 -3.97
CA SER A 115 -26.17 -13.60 -3.82
C SER A 115 -24.97 -12.94 -3.13
N VAL A 116 -24.60 -11.74 -3.56
CA VAL A 116 -23.48 -10.98 -2.98
C VAL A 116 -23.73 -10.64 -1.51
N SER A 117 -24.94 -10.18 -1.18
CA SER A 117 -25.29 -9.81 0.20
C SER A 117 -25.30 -11.02 1.12
N GLN A 118 -25.80 -12.15 0.64
CA GLN A 118 -25.76 -13.41 1.40
C GLN A 118 -24.31 -13.82 1.70
N ARG A 119 -23.41 -13.75 0.73
CA ARG A 119 -21.98 -14.07 0.95
C ARG A 119 -21.33 -13.12 1.94
N LEU A 120 -21.57 -11.81 1.85
CA LEU A 120 -21.07 -10.86 2.85
C LEU A 120 -21.55 -11.21 4.26
N LEU A 121 -22.83 -11.58 4.42
CA LEU A 121 -23.39 -11.97 5.73
C LEU A 121 -22.75 -13.25 6.31
N GLU A 122 -22.17 -14.13 5.49
CA GLU A 122 -21.43 -15.31 5.97
C GLU A 122 -20.12 -14.94 6.71
N PHE A 123 -19.61 -13.72 6.52
CA PHE A 123 -18.45 -13.22 7.26
C PHE A 123 -18.80 -12.69 8.64
N GLN A 124 -20.08 -12.44 8.93
CA GLN A 124 -20.49 -11.96 10.25
C GLN A 124 -20.34 -13.07 11.31
N GLN A 125 -19.61 -12.76 12.37
CA GLN A 125 -19.35 -13.66 13.49
C GLN A 125 -20.42 -13.55 14.59
N PRO A 126 -20.48 -14.52 15.54
CA PRO A 126 -21.43 -14.47 16.65
C PRO A 126 -21.32 -13.22 17.55
N SER A 127 -20.16 -12.56 17.56
CA SER A 127 -19.93 -11.28 18.24
C SER A 127 -20.67 -10.10 17.59
N GLY A 128 -21.14 -10.28 16.34
CA GLY A 128 -21.70 -9.24 15.49
C GLY A 128 -20.70 -8.60 14.53
N GLY A 129 -19.39 -8.73 14.78
CA GLY A 129 -18.35 -8.21 13.89
C GLY A 129 -18.21 -9.02 12.61
N PHE A 130 -17.71 -8.39 11.54
CA PHE A 130 -17.36 -9.06 10.30
C PHE A 130 -15.86 -9.36 10.28
N LYS A 131 -15.49 -10.57 9.88
CA LYS A 131 -14.09 -11.00 9.78
C LYS A 131 -13.44 -10.48 8.48
N GLY A 132 -12.15 -10.20 8.53
CA GLY A 132 -11.34 -10.02 7.32
C GLY A 132 -9.90 -9.66 7.63
N TYR A 133 -9.67 -8.79 8.59
CA TYR A 133 -8.34 -8.48 9.09
C TYR A 133 -7.56 -9.74 9.51
N TYR A 134 -6.42 -9.98 8.88
CA TYR A 134 -5.54 -11.10 9.21
C TYR A 134 -4.65 -10.77 10.42
N ASP A 135 -5.01 -11.29 11.59
CA ASP A 135 -4.19 -11.12 12.79
C ASP A 135 -3.04 -12.12 12.79
N MET A 136 -1.82 -11.63 12.66
CA MET A 136 -0.59 -12.43 12.65
C MET A 136 -0.41 -13.26 13.93
N ASN A 137 -0.85 -12.75 15.08
CA ASN A 137 -0.76 -13.48 16.35
C ASN A 137 -1.76 -14.63 16.41
N ALA A 138 -2.94 -14.43 15.81
CA ALA A 138 -3.99 -15.43 15.72
C ALA A 138 -3.75 -16.41 14.56
N SER A 139 -2.96 -16.02 13.56
CA SER A 139 -2.72 -16.74 12.30
C SER A 139 -4.00 -17.05 11.52
N HIS A 140 -5.03 -16.23 11.67
CA HIS A 140 -6.30 -16.31 10.93
C HIS A 140 -6.98 -14.94 10.83
N SER A 141 -7.95 -14.81 9.94
CA SER A 141 -8.77 -13.60 9.83
C SER A 141 -9.72 -13.48 11.03
N VAL A 142 -9.70 -12.33 11.68
CA VAL A 142 -10.51 -12.00 12.86
C VAL A 142 -11.48 -10.87 12.55
N GLU A 143 -12.45 -10.64 13.43
CA GLU A 143 -13.33 -9.47 13.32
C GLU A 143 -12.57 -8.15 13.48
N SER A 144 -12.90 -7.16 12.66
CA SER A 144 -12.30 -5.82 12.75
C SER A 144 -13.33 -4.69 12.63
N SER A 145 -12.99 -3.51 13.12
CA SER A 145 -13.83 -2.32 12.95
C SER A 145 -13.94 -1.89 11.50
N VAL A 146 -12.90 -2.06 10.67
CA VAL A 146 -12.92 -1.73 9.24
C VAL A 146 -13.85 -2.67 8.49
N ASP A 147 -13.68 -3.99 8.64
CA ASP A 147 -14.52 -5.00 7.99
C ASP A 147 -15.99 -4.80 8.37
N THR A 148 -16.24 -4.58 9.66
CA THR A 148 -17.60 -4.35 10.17
C THR A 148 -18.19 -3.04 9.65
N ALA A 149 -17.41 -1.96 9.63
CA ALA A 149 -17.86 -0.67 9.13
C ALA A 149 -18.13 -0.72 7.63
N MET A 150 -17.23 -1.31 6.83
CA MET A 150 -17.42 -1.47 5.39
C MET A 150 -18.62 -2.36 5.08
N ALA A 151 -18.81 -3.47 5.80
CA ALA A 151 -19.99 -4.32 5.63
C ALA A 151 -21.30 -3.57 5.90
N LEU A 152 -21.34 -2.78 6.98
CA LEU A 152 -22.49 -1.91 7.28
C LEU A 152 -22.71 -0.88 6.15
N HIS A 153 -21.65 -0.20 5.74
CA HIS A 153 -21.65 0.80 4.66
C HIS A 153 -22.21 0.22 3.34
N ALA A 154 -21.84 -1.01 3.01
CA ALA A 154 -22.23 -1.70 1.79
C ALA A 154 -23.63 -2.33 1.85
N LEU A 155 -24.08 -2.82 3.01
CA LEU A 155 -25.33 -3.58 3.13
C LEU A 155 -26.51 -2.75 3.64
N VAL A 156 -26.28 -1.68 4.40
CA VAL A 156 -27.36 -0.83 4.93
C VAL A 156 -28.03 -0.05 3.81
N ASN A 157 -27.24 0.60 2.94
CA ASN A 157 -27.76 1.48 1.90
C ASN A 157 -28.62 0.76 0.85
N PRO A 158 -28.28 -0.45 0.39
CA PRO A 158 -29.18 -1.24 -0.47
C PRO A 158 -30.35 -1.89 0.28
N GLY A 159 -30.42 -1.77 1.61
CA GLY A 159 -31.42 -2.47 2.43
C GLY A 159 -31.21 -3.98 2.50
N ALA A 160 -29.96 -4.44 2.37
CA ALA A 160 -29.60 -5.85 2.22
C ALA A 160 -29.18 -6.54 3.55
N ILE A 161 -28.97 -5.79 4.62
CA ILE A 161 -28.68 -6.34 5.96
C ILE A 161 -29.95 -6.59 6.78
N PRO A 162 -30.15 -7.80 7.34
CA PRO A 162 -31.24 -8.03 8.28
C PRO A 162 -31.14 -7.14 9.53
N PRO A 163 -32.25 -6.69 10.14
CA PRO A 163 -32.21 -5.80 11.30
C PRO A 163 -31.38 -6.33 12.48
N SER A 164 -31.47 -7.64 12.78
CA SER A 164 -30.70 -8.29 13.84
C SER A 164 -29.19 -8.21 13.60
N ASN A 165 -28.78 -8.52 12.36
CA ASN A 165 -27.38 -8.48 11.92
C ASN A 165 -26.84 -7.05 11.96
N LYS A 166 -27.64 -6.07 11.55
CA LYS A 166 -27.30 -4.64 11.65
C LYS A 166 -27.07 -4.22 13.11
N THR A 167 -28.00 -4.55 14.00
CA THR A 167 -27.87 -4.23 15.44
C THR A 167 -26.62 -4.87 16.05
N ALA A 168 -26.34 -6.14 15.72
CA ALA A 168 -25.14 -6.83 16.22
C ALA A 168 -23.84 -6.17 15.74
N ALA A 169 -23.76 -5.78 14.45
CA ALA A 169 -22.60 -5.08 13.90
C ALA A 169 -22.37 -3.70 14.53
N ILE A 170 -23.45 -2.93 14.76
CA ILE A 170 -23.38 -1.65 15.49
C ILE A 170 -22.84 -1.85 16.90
N GLN A 171 -23.34 -2.86 17.62
CA GLN A 171 -22.87 -3.19 18.97
C GLN A 171 -21.40 -3.61 18.99
N TYR A 172 -20.97 -4.39 17.99
CA TYR A 172 -19.57 -4.75 17.82
C TYR A 172 -18.70 -3.51 17.65
N LEU A 173 -19.05 -2.59 16.74
CA LEU A 173 -18.30 -1.33 16.58
C LEU A 173 -18.21 -0.55 17.91
N TYR A 174 -19.31 -0.40 18.64
CA TYR A 174 -19.28 0.28 19.94
C TYR A 174 -18.41 -0.42 20.99
N SER A 175 -18.28 -1.75 20.93
CA SER A 175 -17.37 -2.48 21.82
C SER A 175 -15.89 -2.15 21.59
N LEU A 176 -15.55 -1.65 20.40
CA LEU A 176 -14.20 -1.23 20.03
C LEU A 176 -13.93 0.26 20.28
N GLN A 177 -14.93 1.01 20.75
CA GLN A 177 -14.77 2.44 21.02
C GLN A 177 -14.03 2.68 22.35
N ASN A 178 -12.93 3.42 22.28
CA ASN A 178 -12.16 3.87 23.43
C ASN A 178 -12.86 5.00 24.19
N ALA A 179 -12.39 5.27 25.42
CA ALA A 179 -12.94 6.33 26.27
C ALA A 179 -12.82 7.74 25.66
N ASP A 180 -11.81 7.98 24.82
CA ASP A 180 -11.59 9.25 24.13
C ASP A 180 -12.48 9.41 22.88
N GLY A 181 -13.24 8.38 22.50
CA GLY A 181 -14.13 8.36 21.34
C GLY A 181 -13.51 7.72 20.09
N SER A 182 -12.21 7.44 20.07
CA SER A 182 -11.56 6.73 18.97
C SER A 182 -11.99 5.26 18.90
N PHE A 183 -11.76 4.58 17.78
CA PHE A 183 -12.03 3.16 17.62
C PHE A 183 -10.72 2.38 17.41
N ASN A 184 -10.63 1.20 18.05
CA ASN A 184 -9.57 0.23 17.78
C ASN A 184 -9.88 -0.59 16.52
N LEU A 185 -8.84 -1.13 15.89
CA LEU A 185 -8.96 -2.05 14.76
C LEU A 185 -9.63 -3.37 15.19
N THR A 186 -9.12 -4.01 16.24
CA THR A 186 -9.71 -5.20 16.87
C THR A 186 -9.82 -4.99 18.38
N ASN A 187 -10.27 -5.99 19.12
CA ASN A 187 -10.30 -5.95 20.60
C ASN A 187 -8.90 -5.97 21.25
N THR A 188 -7.86 -6.33 20.50
CA THR A 188 -6.48 -6.53 20.98
C THR A 188 -5.47 -5.69 20.20
N THR A 189 -5.85 -5.22 19.01
CA THR A 189 -5.01 -4.40 18.12
C THR A 189 -5.64 -3.03 17.97
N ALA A 190 -4.92 -1.98 18.40
CA ALA A 190 -5.42 -0.60 18.31
C ALA A 190 -5.48 -0.12 16.86
N ASN A 191 -4.44 -0.38 16.07
CA ASN A 191 -4.35 -0.06 14.64
C ASN A 191 -3.25 -0.92 13.99
N ASP A 192 -3.23 -0.93 12.66
CA ASP A 192 -2.19 -1.54 11.85
C ASP A 192 -1.90 -0.63 10.65
N SER A 193 -0.74 0.01 10.63
CA SER A 193 -0.36 0.98 9.57
C SER A 193 -0.33 0.39 8.16
N LEU A 194 -0.31 -0.93 8.02
CA LEU A 194 -0.32 -1.61 6.72
C LEU A 194 -1.74 -1.89 6.21
N TYR A 195 -2.76 -1.74 7.06
CA TYR A 195 -4.11 -2.06 6.67
C TYR A 195 -4.73 -0.93 5.82
N SER A 196 -5.15 -1.25 4.60
CA SER A 196 -5.41 -0.26 3.55
C SER A 196 -6.53 0.71 3.90
N LEU A 197 -7.62 0.23 4.50
CA LEU A 197 -8.82 1.02 4.78
C LEU A 197 -8.91 1.55 6.23
N GLY A 198 -7.89 1.36 7.05
CA GLY A 198 -7.86 1.85 8.43
C GLY A 198 -6.48 1.80 9.07
N PRO A 199 -5.47 2.48 8.50
CA PRO A 199 -4.10 2.34 8.96
C PRO A 199 -3.85 2.96 10.34
N GLU A 200 -4.70 3.88 10.79
CA GLU A 200 -4.51 4.59 12.05
C GLU A 200 -5.83 5.02 12.72
N PRO A 201 -5.82 5.44 14.00
CA PRO A 201 -7.04 5.69 14.77
C PRO A 201 -8.02 6.72 14.17
N VAL A 202 -7.56 7.73 13.44
CA VAL A 202 -8.39 8.78 12.82
C VAL A 202 -9.24 8.22 11.69
N SER A 203 -8.64 7.49 10.75
CA SER A 203 -9.33 6.83 9.64
C SER A 203 -10.23 5.70 10.13
N LEU A 204 -9.79 4.90 11.11
CA LEU A 204 -10.64 3.89 11.78
C LEU A 204 -11.90 4.54 12.38
N THR A 205 -11.73 5.64 13.11
CA THR A 205 -12.83 6.35 13.75
C THR A 205 -13.76 6.99 12.72
N ALA A 206 -13.21 7.63 11.69
CA ALA A 206 -14.00 8.28 10.64
C ALA A 206 -14.82 7.26 9.84
N LEU A 207 -14.23 6.11 9.49
CA LEU A 207 -14.93 5.04 8.79
C LEU A 207 -16.05 4.42 9.65
N ALA A 208 -15.76 4.13 10.92
CA ALA A 208 -16.78 3.64 11.85
C ALA A 208 -17.94 4.64 12.01
N LEU A 209 -17.64 5.94 12.13
CA LEU A 209 -18.67 6.99 12.23
C LEU A 209 -19.51 7.10 10.97
N LEU A 210 -18.93 6.99 9.78
CA LEU A 210 -19.69 6.95 8.52
C LEU A 210 -20.69 5.79 8.52
N ALA A 211 -20.23 4.57 8.77
CA ALA A 211 -21.07 3.39 8.80
C ALA A 211 -22.17 3.46 9.88
N LEU A 212 -21.85 3.97 11.06
CA LEU A 212 -22.81 4.19 12.15
C LEU A 212 -23.88 5.22 11.75
N ARG A 213 -23.46 6.33 11.12
CA ARG A 213 -24.38 7.38 10.69
C ARG A 213 -25.37 6.87 9.64
N GLU A 214 -24.89 6.15 8.65
CA GLU A 214 -25.72 5.52 7.60
C GLU A 214 -26.66 4.46 8.18
N SER A 215 -26.24 3.79 9.27
CA SER A 215 -27.09 2.87 10.02
C SER A 215 -28.21 3.53 10.83
N GLY A 216 -28.20 4.86 10.94
CA GLY A 216 -29.16 5.67 11.67
C GLY A 216 -28.69 6.14 13.05
N GLU A 217 -27.44 5.88 13.43
CA GLU A 217 -26.94 6.22 14.75
C GLU A 217 -26.64 7.72 14.89
N ASN A 218 -27.12 8.29 16.01
CA ASN A 218 -26.82 9.66 16.43
C ASN A 218 -27.00 9.78 17.95
N ASN A 219 -26.02 9.31 18.70
CA ASN A 219 -26.08 9.17 20.16
C ASN A 219 -24.78 9.67 20.83
N ALA A 220 -24.64 9.46 22.14
CA ALA A 220 -23.47 9.90 22.89
C ALA A 220 -22.15 9.26 22.40
N ASN A 221 -22.18 8.02 21.89
CA ASN A 221 -20.99 7.34 21.39
C ASN A 221 -20.52 7.99 20.08
N THR A 222 -21.43 8.25 19.12
CA THR A 222 -21.09 8.95 17.88
C THR A 222 -20.64 10.38 18.14
N ALA A 223 -21.24 11.07 19.12
CA ALA A 223 -20.81 12.41 19.53
C ALA A 223 -19.37 12.42 20.09
N ARG A 224 -18.96 11.41 20.88
CA ARG A 224 -17.56 11.27 21.33
C ARG A 224 -16.61 11.02 20.18
N GLY A 225 -16.97 10.17 19.21
CA GLY A 225 -16.15 9.96 18.02
C GLY A 225 -15.97 11.24 17.19
N ILE A 226 -17.04 12.02 17.02
CA ILE A 226 -16.95 13.32 16.35
C ILE A 226 -16.06 14.29 17.14
N ALA A 227 -16.17 14.31 18.48
CA ALA A 227 -15.29 15.14 19.32
C ALA A 227 -13.81 14.74 19.17
N PHE A 228 -13.52 13.43 19.09
CA PHE A 228 -12.18 12.93 18.78
C PHE A 228 -11.67 13.46 17.43
N LEU A 229 -12.46 13.31 16.36
CA LEU A 229 -12.07 13.82 15.03
C LEU A 229 -11.86 15.34 15.02
N LYS A 230 -12.69 16.12 15.74
CA LYS A 230 -12.50 17.57 15.87
C LYS A 230 -11.18 17.92 16.55
N GLY A 231 -10.79 17.15 17.57
CA GLY A 231 -9.47 17.27 18.20
C GLY A 231 -8.34 17.07 17.18
N ARG A 232 -8.48 16.09 16.28
CA ARG A 232 -7.48 15.79 15.23
C ARG A 232 -7.48 16.80 14.09
N ALA A 233 -8.62 17.42 13.79
CA ALA A 233 -8.70 18.52 12.83
C ALA A 233 -7.84 19.73 13.26
N SER A 234 -7.68 19.94 14.57
CA SER A 234 -6.82 21.01 15.11
C SER A 234 -5.32 20.76 14.92
N SER A 235 -4.91 19.49 14.80
CA SER A 235 -3.55 19.08 14.46
C SER A 235 -3.39 18.71 12.98
N CYS A 236 -4.31 19.18 12.14
CA CYS A 236 -4.31 18.93 10.70
C CYS A 236 -4.20 17.43 10.36
N PHE A 237 -4.81 16.56 11.17
CA PHE A 237 -4.85 15.11 10.94
C PHE A 237 -3.47 14.48 10.67
N GLU A 238 -2.40 15.06 11.21
CA GLU A 238 -1.02 14.54 11.10
C GLU A 238 -0.52 14.40 9.63
N ASN A 239 -1.13 15.13 8.69
CA ASN A 239 -0.86 15.08 7.24
C ASN A 239 -1.29 13.77 6.52
N HIS A 240 -2.23 13.02 7.08
CA HIS A 240 -2.74 11.78 6.48
C HIS A 240 -3.88 12.03 5.48
N ALA A 241 -3.59 12.00 4.17
CA ALA A 241 -4.59 12.30 3.14
C ALA A 241 -5.83 11.39 3.22
N PHE A 242 -5.66 10.11 3.55
CA PHE A 242 -6.77 9.16 3.72
C PHE A 242 -7.64 9.54 4.91
N ALA A 243 -7.01 9.77 6.06
CA ALA A 243 -7.70 10.11 7.30
C ALA A 243 -8.47 11.44 7.19
N VAL A 244 -7.87 12.45 6.54
CA VAL A 244 -8.51 13.74 6.25
C VAL A 244 -9.75 13.54 5.37
N SER A 245 -9.62 12.71 4.33
CA SER A 245 -10.71 12.45 3.37
C SER A 245 -11.92 11.80 4.06
N LEU A 246 -11.69 10.74 4.83
CA LEU A 246 -12.75 10.07 5.59
C LEU A 246 -13.33 10.99 6.68
N SER A 247 -12.50 11.77 7.36
CA SER A 247 -12.95 12.73 8.37
C SER A 247 -13.86 13.80 7.76
N ALA A 248 -13.52 14.34 6.58
CA ALA A 248 -14.34 15.32 5.87
C ALA A 248 -15.73 14.75 5.53
N LEU A 249 -15.79 13.49 5.10
CA LEU A 249 -17.05 12.79 4.83
C LEU A 249 -17.84 12.55 6.12
N ALA A 250 -17.18 12.10 7.20
CA ALA A 250 -17.83 11.89 8.49
C ALA A 250 -18.41 13.19 9.05
N PHE A 251 -17.63 14.29 9.05
CA PHE A 251 -18.13 15.60 9.47
C PHE A 251 -19.35 16.02 8.68
N LYS A 252 -19.33 15.87 7.34
CA LYS A 252 -20.49 16.17 6.50
C LYS A 252 -21.72 15.35 6.92
N ALA A 253 -21.54 14.05 7.12
CA ALA A 253 -22.62 13.13 7.48
C ALA A 253 -23.29 13.48 8.82
N PHE A 254 -22.54 14.07 9.75
CA PHE A 254 -23.02 14.56 11.05
C PHE A 254 -23.40 16.06 11.07
N GLY A 255 -23.34 16.75 9.93
CA GLY A 255 -23.71 18.17 9.83
C GLY A 255 -22.65 19.15 10.36
N GLU A 256 -21.42 18.69 10.55
CA GLU A 256 -20.27 19.48 11.03
C GLU A 256 -19.58 20.22 9.85
N ASN A 257 -20.36 21.02 9.10
CA ASN A 257 -19.96 21.58 7.81
C ASN A 257 -18.67 22.44 7.86
N ASP A 258 -18.43 23.14 8.97
CA ASP A 258 -17.22 23.95 9.14
C ASP A 258 -15.97 23.07 9.22
N PHE A 259 -16.03 21.96 9.94
CA PHE A 259 -14.94 20.98 10.03
C PHE A 259 -14.77 20.20 8.73
N ALA A 260 -15.87 19.86 8.05
CA ALA A 260 -15.82 19.23 6.72
C ALA A 260 -15.12 20.14 5.71
N SER A 261 -15.45 21.43 5.71
CA SER A 261 -14.81 22.43 4.83
C SER A 261 -13.33 22.62 5.15
N ALA A 262 -12.98 22.73 6.43
CA ALA A 262 -11.58 22.84 6.86
C ALA A 262 -10.78 21.61 6.42
N ALA A 263 -11.28 20.40 6.67
CA ALA A 263 -10.64 19.16 6.25
C ALA A 263 -10.40 19.13 4.73
N VAL A 264 -11.37 19.55 3.90
CA VAL A 264 -11.16 19.66 2.44
C VAL A 264 -10.12 20.71 2.07
N ASN A 265 -10.11 21.86 2.75
CA ASN A 265 -9.10 22.89 2.48
C ASN A 265 -7.70 22.41 2.83
N PHE A 266 -7.54 21.67 3.93
CA PHE A 266 -6.27 21.00 4.24
C PHE A 266 -5.92 19.92 3.22
N LEU A 267 -6.88 19.08 2.84
CA LEU A 267 -6.68 18.04 1.86
C LEU A 267 -6.09 18.61 0.56
N LYS A 268 -6.61 19.75 0.07
CA LYS A 268 -6.04 20.42 -1.12
C LYS A 268 -4.55 20.78 -0.99
N THR A 269 -4.06 21.02 0.23
CA THR A 269 -2.63 21.28 0.48
C THR A 269 -1.77 20.02 0.40
N LEU A 270 -2.38 18.84 0.52
CA LEU A 270 -1.73 17.54 0.41
C LEU A 270 -1.71 17.00 -1.03
N GLN A 271 -2.40 17.65 -1.97
CA GLN A 271 -2.38 17.23 -3.38
C GLN A 271 -0.99 17.42 -3.96
N LYS A 272 -0.47 16.37 -4.60
CA LYS A 272 0.86 16.42 -5.22
C LYS A 272 0.82 17.07 -6.60
N GLN A 273 2.00 17.36 -7.12
CA GLN A 273 2.18 18.01 -8.41
C GLN A 273 1.62 17.19 -9.59
N ASP A 274 1.61 15.85 -9.48
CA ASP A 274 1.01 14.96 -10.47
C ASP A 274 -0.52 14.98 -10.44
N GLY A 275 -1.13 15.54 -9.39
CA GLY A 275 -2.57 15.58 -9.19
C GLY A 275 -3.10 14.52 -8.22
N GLY A 276 -2.29 13.53 -7.89
CA GLY A 276 -2.67 12.44 -7.00
C GLY A 276 -2.47 12.77 -5.52
N PHE A 277 -2.82 11.80 -4.70
CA PHE A 277 -2.67 11.82 -3.25
C PHE A 277 -1.98 10.55 -2.78
N ALA A 278 -1.28 10.66 -1.65
CA ALA A 278 -0.73 9.52 -0.94
C ALA A 278 -0.82 9.74 0.55
N ASP A 279 -1.09 8.66 1.28
CA ASP A 279 -0.96 8.64 2.72
C ASP A 279 0.39 8.06 3.14
N ALA A 280 1.22 8.93 3.72
CA ALA A 280 2.58 8.58 4.13
C ALA A 280 2.64 7.48 5.21
N ILE A 281 1.54 7.22 5.94
CA ILE A 281 1.54 6.19 6.98
C ILE A 281 1.65 4.78 6.41
N ARG A 282 1.15 4.56 5.18
CA ARG A 282 1.25 3.28 4.47
C ARG A 282 2.58 3.13 3.75
N THR A 283 3.62 3.86 4.19
CA THR A 283 4.99 3.89 3.65
C THR A 283 5.15 4.33 2.19
N SER A 284 4.05 4.48 1.44
CA SER A 284 4.05 5.01 0.08
C SER A 284 4.22 6.53 0.09
N GLN A 285 5.25 7.00 -0.59
CA GLN A 285 5.42 8.42 -0.92
C GLN A 285 4.88 8.78 -2.29
N ASP A 286 4.34 7.80 -3.04
CA ASP A 286 3.84 7.99 -4.40
C ASP A 286 2.32 8.00 -4.43
N SER A 287 1.77 8.79 -5.35
CA SER A 287 0.33 8.89 -5.52
C SER A 287 -0.27 7.53 -5.85
N ASN A 288 -1.41 7.20 -5.26
CA ASN A 288 -2.11 5.93 -5.52
C ASN A 288 -3.62 6.14 -5.69
N ALA A 289 -4.28 5.18 -6.33
CA ALA A 289 -5.70 5.28 -6.65
C ALA A 289 -6.62 5.29 -5.42
N LEU A 290 -6.24 4.58 -4.35
CA LEU A 290 -7.05 4.55 -3.12
C LEU A 290 -7.14 5.94 -2.48
N ASP A 291 -5.99 6.56 -2.24
CA ASP A 291 -5.91 7.89 -1.63
C ASP A 291 -6.48 8.97 -2.53
N THR A 292 -6.15 8.89 -3.82
CA THR A 292 -6.64 9.86 -4.81
C THR A 292 -8.15 9.77 -4.97
N GLY A 293 -8.71 8.55 -4.97
CA GLY A 293 -10.14 8.31 -5.06
C GLY A 293 -10.90 8.87 -3.85
N TRP A 294 -10.47 8.52 -2.63
CA TRP A 294 -11.11 9.05 -1.41
C TRP A 294 -10.99 10.57 -1.30
N ALA A 295 -9.83 11.12 -1.65
CA ALA A 295 -9.63 12.57 -1.65
C ALA A 295 -10.56 13.27 -2.66
N ALA A 296 -10.69 12.72 -3.87
CA ALA A 296 -11.59 13.23 -4.89
C ALA A 296 -13.07 13.14 -4.48
N VAL A 297 -13.50 12.04 -3.86
CA VAL A 297 -14.86 11.88 -3.32
C VAL A 297 -15.14 12.91 -2.21
N ALA A 298 -14.19 13.10 -1.29
CA ALA A 298 -14.31 14.06 -0.20
C ALA A 298 -14.43 15.51 -0.70
N MET A 299 -13.55 15.92 -1.63
CA MET A 299 -13.57 17.26 -2.22
C MET A 299 -14.84 17.54 -3.03
N GLN A 300 -15.36 16.56 -3.77
CA GLN A 300 -16.61 16.70 -4.53
C GLN A 300 -17.84 16.76 -3.62
N SER A 301 -17.81 15.99 -2.53
CA SER A 301 -18.88 15.97 -1.54
C SER A 301 -18.91 17.24 -0.70
N ASN A 302 -17.79 17.91 -0.49
CA ASN A 302 -17.67 19.08 0.37
C ASN A 302 -16.96 20.21 -0.39
N PRO A 303 -17.66 20.95 -1.27
CA PRO A 303 -17.05 22.07 -1.96
C PRO A 303 -16.51 23.07 -0.93
N ALA A 304 -15.22 23.36 -1.05
CA ALA A 304 -14.49 24.23 -0.13
C ALA A 304 -15.22 25.57 0.10
N SER A 305 -15.31 25.96 1.37
CA SER A 305 -15.62 27.33 1.78
C SER A 305 -14.34 28.10 2.08
N ASN A 306 -14.41 29.42 2.30
CA ASN A 306 -13.27 30.27 2.67
C ASN A 306 -12.74 30.02 4.11
N SER A 307 -12.85 28.80 4.62
CA SER A 307 -12.32 28.39 5.93
C SER A 307 -10.81 28.15 5.86
N GLY A 308 -10.13 28.26 7.01
CA GLY A 308 -8.72 27.89 7.12
C GLY A 308 -8.49 26.41 6.81
N ALA A 309 -7.28 26.05 6.35
CA ALA A 309 -6.90 24.67 6.07
C ALA A 309 -7.05 23.80 7.33
N CYS A 310 -6.53 24.23 8.48
CA CYS A 310 -6.78 23.53 9.73
C CYS A 310 -7.89 24.22 10.51
N ALA A 311 -8.78 23.43 11.11
CA ALA A 311 -9.90 23.97 11.87
C ALA A 311 -9.37 24.80 13.06
N PRO A 312 -9.94 26.00 13.34
CA PRO A 312 -9.56 26.76 14.50
C PRO A 312 -9.77 25.91 15.76
N VAL A 313 -8.87 26.02 16.74
CA VAL A 313 -9.10 25.50 18.09
C VAL A 313 -10.25 26.32 18.68
N TYR A 314 -11.49 25.92 18.43
CA TYR A 314 -12.62 26.46 19.16
C TYR A 314 -12.59 25.81 20.54
N PRO A 315 -12.38 26.57 21.64
CA PRO A 315 -12.70 26.05 22.96
C PRO A 315 -14.21 25.77 22.92
N SER A 316 -14.60 24.50 22.87
CA SER A 316 -16.00 24.12 22.87
C SER A 316 -16.65 24.67 24.14
N PRO A 317 -17.62 25.60 24.06
CA PRO A 317 -18.43 25.95 25.21
C PRO A 317 -19.46 24.83 25.37
N SER A 318 -19.04 23.72 25.96
CA SER A 318 -19.97 22.74 26.51
C SER A 318 -20.37 23.23 27.92
N PRO A 319 -21.66 23.41 28.24
CA PRO A 319 -22.10 23.66 29.60
C PRO A 319 -21.90 22.39 30.42
N SER A 320 -20.70 22.19 30.95
CA SER A 320 -20.38 21.13 31.88
C SER A 320 -20.19 21.70 33.27
N VAL A 321 -21.02 21.23 34.19
CA VAL A 321 -20.94 21.42 35.63
C VAL A 321 -19.51 21.12 36.07
N THR A 322 -18.76 22.13 36.53
CA THR A 322 -17.34 22.02 36.90
C THR A 322 -17.07 20.77 37.74
N PRO A 323 -16.53 19.68 37.16
CA PRO A 323 -15.94 18.62 37.94
C PRO A 323 -14.54 19.11 38.28
N THR A 324 -14.15 19.01 39.55
CA THR A 324 -12.77 19.22 39.98
C THR A 324 -11.85 18.42 39.03
N PRO A 325 -10.87 19.06 38.35
CA PRO A 325 -10.06 18.39 37.34
C PRO A 325 -9.36 17.21 37.99
N THR A 326 -9.82 16.01 37.64
CA THR A 326 -9.12 14.78 38.00
C THR A 326 -8.00 14.68 36.99
N PRO A 327 -6.73 14.67 37.42
CA PRO A 327 -5.61 14.72 36.50
C PRO A 327 -5.65 13.47 35.60
N SER A 328 -5.55 13.69 34.28
CA SER A 328 -5.66 12.60 33.29
C SER A 328 -4.56 11.56 33.51
N PRO A 329 -4.87 10.26 33.32
CA PRO A 329 -3.86 9.21 33.33
C PRO A 329 -2.83 9.48 32.23
N TYR A 330 -1.55 9.37 32.58
CA TYR A 330 -0.42 9.54 31.68
C TYR A 330 0.56 8.40 31.90
N CYS A 331 1.12 7.84 30.81
CA CYS A 331 2.25 6.95 30.91
C CYS A 331 3.17 7.07 29.68
N SER A 332 4.42 6.65 29.86
CA SER A 332 5.47 6.64 28.86
C SER A 332 6.38 5.42 29.05
N ALA A 333 6.99 4.94 27.97
CA ALA A 333 7.95 3.85 28.00
C ALA A 333 9.23 4.20 27.23
N TYR A 334 10.38 3.71 27.71
CA TYR A 334 11.68 3.84 27.04
C TYR A 334 12.52 2.58 27.18
N ALA A 335 13.33 2.27 26.15
CA ALA A 335 14.24 1.13 26.12
C ALA A 335 15.69 1.59 26.28
N ASN A 336 16.50 0.84 27.00
CA ASN A 336 17.93 1.09 27.12
C ASN A 336 18.74 -0.23 27.30
N PRO A 337 19.66 -0.57 26.39
CA PRO A 337 19.98 0.14 25.14
C PRO A 337 18.93 -0.10 24.04
N VAL A 338 18.78 0.86 23.12
CA VAL A 338 17.97 0.71 21.89
C VAL A 338 18.75 0.04 20.75
N SER A 339 20.07 -0.17 20.91
CA SER A 339 20.93 -0.89 19.96
C SER A 339 21.76 -1.95 20.68
N ILE A 340 21.66 -3.21 20.23
CA ILE A 340 22.30 -4.37 20.85
C ILE A 340 23.20 -5.04 19.82
N ALA A 341 24.48 -5.22 20.13
CA ALA A 341 25.38 -5.97 19.26
C ALA A 341 25.19 -7.49 19.47
N GLY A 342 24.82 -8.21 18.41
CA GLY A 342 24.73 -9.66 18.45
C GLY A 342 23.43 -10.19 19.05
N SER A 343 23.50 -10.53 20.34
CA SER A 343 22.40 -10.99 21.20
C SER A 343 22.56 -10.31 22.55
N GLY A 344 21.46 -10.04 23.26
CA GLY A 344 21.56 -9.35 24.54
C GLY A 344 20.19 -9.04 25.14
N TYR A 345 20.15 -8.01 25.98
CA TYR A 345 18.93 -7.54 26.59
C TYR A 345 18.77 -6.02 26.45
N SER A 346 17.53 -5.55 26.39
CA SER A 346 17.18 -4.15 26.59
C SER A 346 16.33 -4.02 27.85
N LEU A 347 16.63 -3.04 28.69
CA LEU A 347 15.79 -2.69 29.82
C LEU A 347 14.68 -1.76 29.34
N VAL A 348 13.44 -2.24 29.38
CA VAL A 348 12.24 -1.46 29.09
C VAL A 348 11.71 -0.90 30.38
N SER A 349 11.72 0.42 30.51
CA SER A 349 11.21 1.13 31.67
C SER A 349 9.89 1.81 31.32
N VAL A 350 8.90 1.65 32.19
CA VAL A 350 7.57 2.25 32.06
C VAL A 350 7.37 3.20 33.23
N SER A 351 7.01 4.44 32.96
CA SER A 351 6.63 5.45 33.95
C SER A 351 5.19 5.87 33.75
N PHE A 352 4.44 6.04 34.83
CA PHE A 352 3.04 6.43 34.77
C PHE A 352 2.64 7.34 35.93
N SER A 353 1.56 8.10 35.75
CA SER A 353 0.94 8.98 36.73
C SER A 353 -0.57 9.05 36.55
N ASN A 354 -1.30 9.25 37.64
CA ASN A 354 -2.75 9.31 37.73
C ASN A 354 -3.48 8.05 37.20
N MET A 355 -2.90 6.87 37.40
CA MET A 355 -3.52 5.58 37.05
C MET A 355 -4.03 4.83 38.29
N LEU A 356 -5.02 3.96 38.10
CA LEU A 356 -5.62 3.14 39.15
C LEU A 356 -4.57 2.19 39.77
N THR A 357 -4.56 2.10 41.10
CA THR A 357 -3.68 1.20 41.87
C THR A 357 -4.35 -0.14 42.18
N PRO A 358 -3.64 -1.28 42.13
CA PRO A 358 -2.24 -1.42 41.72
C PRO A 358 -2.08 -1.29 40.20
N ALA A 359 -1.06 -0.54 39.77
CA ALA A 359 -0.75 -0.42 38.36
C ALA A 359 0.07 -1.64 37.91
N ILE A 360 -0.46 -2.37 36.96
CA ILE A 360 0.22 -3.51 36.35
C ILE A 360 0.72 -3.06 34.98
N ALA A 361 2.04 -3.08 34.78
CA ALA A 361 2.60 -2.92 33.44
C ALA A 361 2.75 -4.29 32.77
N VAL A 362 2.37 -4.34 31.50
CA VAL A 362 2.64 -5.44 30.58
C VAL A 362 3.59 -4.91 29.51
N VAL A 363 4.75 -5.55 29.38
CA VAL A 363 5.73 -5.23 28.34
C VAL A 363 5.82 -6.41 27.38
N ASN A 364 5.48 -6.16 26.12
CA ASN A 364 5.61 -7.10 25.02
C ASN A 364 6.90 -6.77 24.26
N CYS A 365 7.88 -7.67 24.26
CA CYS A 365 9.24 -7.39 23.78
C CYS A 365 9.45 -7.55 22.25
N GLY A 366 8.39 -7.88 21.50
CA GLY A 366 8.48 -8.14 20.05
C GLY A 366 9.09 -9.50 19.66
N THR A 367 9.62 -10.27 20.63
CA THR A 367 10.18 -11.62 20.44
C THR A 367 9.21 -12.74 20.80
N GLY A 368 7.92 -12.41 21.03
CA GLY A 368 6.96 -13.30 21.68
C GLY A 368 7.09 -13.35 23.22
N GLN A 369 8.14 -12.76 23.79
CA GLN A 369 8.25 -12.56 25.25
C GLN A 369 7.28 -11.46 25.70
N SER A 370 6.42 -11.79 26.67
CA SER A 370 5.61 -10.83 27.42
C SER A 370 5.92 -10.95 28.91
N THR A 371 6.08 -9.83 29.61
CA THR A 371 6.33 -9.83 31.05
C THR A 371 5.41 -8.83 31.74
N GLN A 372 4.80 -9.30 32.82
CA GLN A 372 3.94 -8.50 33.68
C GLN A 372 4.72 -8.10 34.93
N VAL A 373 4.75 -6.81 35.24
CA VAL A 373 5.43 -6.28 36.43
C VAL A 373 4.47 -5.37 37.20
N GLN A 374 4.42 -5.52 38.52
CA GLN A 374 3.65 -4.64 39.38
C GLN A 374 4.44 -3.35 39.62
N CYS A 375 3.86 -2.22 39.25
CA CYS A 375 4.54 -0.93 39.24
C CYS A 375 4.05 -0.08 40.42
N GLY A 376 4.78 -0.10 41.54
CA GLY A 376 4.50 0.72 42.72
C GLY A 376 3.10 0.51 43.35
N THR A 377 2.83 1.27 44.42
CA THR A 377 1.55 1.20 45.17
C THR A 377 0.78 2.53 45.16
N SER A 378 1.24 3.53 44.43
CA SER A 378 0.66 4.88 44.34
C SER A 378 0.13 5.17 42.93
N SER A 379 -0.69 6.22 42.80
CA SER A 379 -1.27 6.69 41.52
C SER A 379 -0.21 7.06 40.46
N GLY A 380 1.06 7.11 40.81
CA GLY A 380 2.18 7.13 39.88
C GLY A 380 3.32 6.21 40.35
N GLY A 381 4.16 5.80 39.40
CA GLY A 381 5.26 4.90 39.64
C GLY A 381 6.10 4.65 38.40
N SER A 382 7.15 3.86 38.57
CA SER A 382 7.92 3.31 37.46
C SER A 382 8.27 1.85 37.73
N CYS A 383 8.42 1.08 36.66
CA CYS A 383 8.82 -0.31 36.69
C CYS A 383 9.65 -0.62 35.45
N SER A 384 10.49 -1.65 35.53
CA SER A 384 11.36 -2.03 34.43
C SER A 384 11.33 -3.53 34.20
N VAL A 385 11.41 -3.93 32.93
CA VAL A 385 11.40 -5.31 32.44
C VAL A 385 12.60 -5.51 31.54
N TYR A 386 13.25 -6.66 31.64
CA TYR A 386 14.28 -7.07 30.69
C TYR A 386 13.67 -7.79 29.49
N CYS A 387 13.81 -7.20 28.31
CA CYS A 387 13.52 -7.86 27.04
C CYS A 387 14.78 -8.55 26.53
N THR A 388 14.72 -9.84 26.29
CA THR A 388 15.86 -10.64 25.81
C THR A 388 15.76 -10.91 24.32
N PHE A 389 16.89 -10.81 23.62
CA PHE A 389 16.98 -10.94 22.17
C PHE A 389 18.04 -11.98 21.79
N ALA A 390 17.61 -13.02 21.09
CA ALA A 390 18.50 -14.01 20.49
C ALA A 390 19.20 -13.43 19.25
N LYS A 391 20.30 -14.06 18.85
CA LYS A 391 21.06 -13.69 17.64
C LYS A 391 20.19 -13.90 16.40
N PRO A 392 19.79 -12.86 15.64
CA PRO A 392 19.07 -13.05 14.38
C PRO A 392 19.98 -13.64 13.31
N VAL A 393 19.36 -14.22 12.26
CA VAL A 393 20.08 -14.77 11.10
C VAL A 393 20.72 -13.66 10.26
N TYR A 394 20.14 -12.46 10.27
CA TYR A 394 20.56 -11.29 9.50
C TYR A 394 20.56 -10.01 10.36
N TYR A 395 21.37 -9.02 9.97
CA TYR A 395 21.52 -7.73 10.63
C TYR A 395 21.47 -6.57 9.62
N PRO A 396 20.95 -5.37 9.99
CA PRO A 396 20.29 -5.08 11.25
C PRO A 396 18.92 -5.75 11.35
N TYR A 397 18.49 -6.09 12.55
CA TYR A 397 17.16 -6.63 12.81
C TYR A 397 16.42 -5.72 13.79
N TYR A 398 15.15 -5.43 13.54
CA TYR A 398 14.35 -4.50 14.34
C TYR A 398 13.29 -5.25 15.12
N PHE A 399 13.19 -4.98 16.42
CA PHE A 399 12.12 -5.46 17.30
C PHE A 399 11.32 -4.28 17.82
N THR A 400 10.00 -4.40 17.85
CA THR A 400 9.12 -3.42 18.47
C THR A 400 8.68 -3.90 19.84
N ALA A 401 9.07 -3.17 20.88
CA ALA A 401 8.61 -3.39 22.24
C ALA A 401 7.45 -2.44 22.58
N ASN A 402 6.33 -3.00 23.04
CA ASN A 402 5.13 -2.25 23.41
C ASN A 402 4.89 -2.35 24.91
N ALA A 403 4.59 -1.24 25.57
CA ALA A 403 4.30 -1.20 26.99
C ALA A 403 2.87 -0.73 27.25
N PHE A 404 2.19 -1.39 28.17
CA PHE A 404 0.83 -1.07 28.59
C PHE A 404 0.76 -0.97 30.10
N VAL A 405 0.01 -0.02 30.67
CA VAL A 405 -0.32 0.02 32.10
C VAL A 405 -1.83 0.00 32.27
N ASN A 406 -2.36 -1.02 32.94
CA ASN A 406 -3.81 -1.22 33.09
C ASN A 406 -4.59 -1.11 31.76
N GLY A 407 -4.01 -1.60 30.66
CA GLY A 407 -4.59 -1.53 29.31
C GLY A 407 -4.32 -0.25 28.53
N TYR A 408 -3.79 0.82 29.17
CA TYR A 408 -3.38 2.03 28.45
C TYR A 408 -2.03 1.84 27.77
N SER A 409 -1.92 2.15 26.48
CA SER A 409 -0.65 2.13 25.76
C SER A 409 0.26 3.26 26.25
N CYS A 410 1.46 2.89 26.70
CA CYS A 410 2.49 3.81 27.20
C CYS A 410 3.56 4.12 26.14
N GLY A 411 3.41 3.60 24.93
CA GLY A 411 4.31 3.84 23.81
C GLY A 411 4.92 2.56 23.25
N SER A 412 5.45 2.71 22.04
CA SER A 412 6.15 1.69 21.27
C SER A 412 7.61 2.11 21.09
N MET A 413 8.52 1.15 21.14
CA MET A 413 9.95 1.41 21.11
C MET A 413 10.62 0.45 20.13
N VAL A 414 11.50 0.97 19.29
CA VAL A 414 12.27 0.15 18.34
C VAL A 414 13.63 -0.19 18.94
N ILE A 415 13.92 -1.48 19.06
CA ILE A 415 15.20 -2.03 19.50
C ILE A 415 15.88 -2.65 18.29
N THR A 416 17.10 -2.19 17.98
CA THR A 416 17.87 -2.64 16.82
C THR A 416 18.95 -3.61 17.26
N LEU A 417 19.05 -4.77 16.62
CA LEU A 417 20.23 -5.61 16.73
C LEU A 417 21.19 -5.30 15.59
N VAL A 418 22.47 -5.13 15.92
CA VAL A 418 23.56 -4.86 14.97
C VAL A 418 24.60 -5.97 15.02
N SER A 419 25.34 -6.15 13.92
CA SER A 419 26.37 -7.19 13.82
C SER A 419 27.50 -6.96 14.83
N THR A 420 28.01 -8.02 15.46
CA THR A 420 29.20 -7.97 16.34
C THR A 420 30.52 -7.94 15.57
N THR A 421 30.47 -7.96 14.25
CA THR A 421 31.69 -8.01 13.43
C THR A 421 32.41 -6.67 13.57
N ALA A 422 33.59 -6.68 14.20
CA ALA A 422 34.41 -5.50 14.37
C ALA A 422 34.59 -4.81 13.02
N THR A 423 34.24 -3.53 12.96
CA THR A 423 34.57 -2.66 11.82
C THR A 423 36.06 -2.85 11.53
N PRO A 424 36.46 -3.33 10.34
CA PRO A 424 37.87 -3.50 10.04
C PRO A 424 38.56 -2.15 10.21
N THR A 425 39.58 -2.11 11.08
CA THR A 425 40.44 -0.95 11.26
C THR A 425 41.04 -0.59 9.89
N PRO A 426 41.08 0.70 9.49
CA PRO A 426 41.57 1.08 8.17
C PRO A 426 43.01 0.56 7.98
N SER A 427 43.18 -0.41 7.09
CA SER A 427 44.49 -0.87 6.68
C SER A 427 45.19 0.27 5.96
N THR A 428 46.36 0.67 6.48
CA THR A 428 47.25 1.66 5.88
C THR A 428 47.60 1.27 4.45
N TYR A 429 47.43 2.25 3.55
CA TYR A 429 47.90 2.29 2.17
C TYR A 429 49.35 1.81 2.00
N PRO A 430 49.66 0.97 1.00
CA PRO A 430 50.97 0.97 0.37
C PRO A 430 50.98 1.85 -0.88
N THR A 431 52.00 2.69 -0.93
CA THR A 431 52.43 3.58 -2.02
C THR A 431 52.68 2.79 -3.33
N PRO A 432 52.40 3.37 -4.52
CA PRO A 432 52.39 2.63 -5.78
C PRO A 432 53.78 2.43 -6.39
N ALA A 433 54.00 1.25 -6.99
CA ALA A 433 55.07 1.01 -7.95
C ALA A 433 54.47 0.89 -9.36
N SER A 434 55.16 1.51 -10.31
CA SER A 434 54.74 1.82 -11.67
C SER A 434 55.05 0.74 -12.71
N THR A 435 54.30 0.80 -13.82
CA THR A 435 54.67 0.44 -15.23
C THR A 435 54.82 -1.06 -15.57
N VAL A 436 54.30 -1.66 -16.66
CA VAL A 436 54.06 -1.25 -18.07
C VAL A 436 52.98 -2.16 -18.72
N GLU A 437 52.03 -1.54 -19.41
CA GLU A 437 51.46 -1.82 -20.76
C GLU A 437 51.30 -3.27 -21.30
N ALA A 438 50.04 -3.63 -21.62
CA ALA A 438 49.68 -4.37 -22.83
C ALA A 438 48.25 -3.98 -23.26
N THR A 439 48.16 -3.37 -24.44
CA THR A 439 46.95 -2.86 -25.08
C THR A 439 46.03 -4.01 -25.52
N GLN A 440 44.84 -4.14 -24.92
CA GLN A 440 43.73 -4.90 -25.49
C GLN A 440 42.64 -3.93 -25.99
N ALA A 441 42.08 -4.26 -27.15
CA ALA A 441 41.00 -3.55 -27.82
C ALA A 441 39.75 -3.46 -26.90
N PRO A 442 38.96 -2.37 -26.98
CA PRO A 442 37.82 -2.18 -26.09
C PRO A 442 36.73 -3.21 -26.40
N SER A 443 36.61 -4.21 -25.52
CA SER A 443 35.36 -4.95 -25.34
C SER A 443 34.35 -3.98 -24.72
N ALA A 444 33.14 -3.95 -25.28
CA ALA A 444 32.05 -3.09 -24.81
C ALA A 444 31.93 -3.17 -23.28
N THR A 445 32.15 -2.05 -22.60
CA THR A 445 31.97 -1.91 -21.16
C THR A 445 30.51 -2.20 -20.86
N ALA A 446 30.22 -3.33 -20.21
CA ALA A 446 28.90 -3.58 -19.65
C ALA A 446 28.55 -2.40 -18.73
N PRO A 447 27.31 -1.87 -18.78
CA PRO A 447 26.90 -0.78 -17.91
C PRO A 447 27.17 -1.18 -16.46
N ALA A 448 27.69 -0.24 -15.65
CA ALA A 448 28.18 -0.45 -14.28
C ALA A 448 27.12 -0.95 -13.27
N ASN A 449 25.92 -1.29 -13.73
CA ASN A 449 24.74 -1.60 -12.93
C ASN A 449 24.18 -3.01 -13.19
N GLU A 450 24.87 -3.84 -13.97
CA GLU A 450 24.46 -5.23 -14.24
C GLU A 450 25.45 -6.22 -13.65
N PHE A 451 24.94 -7.24 -12.96
CA PHE A 451 25.73 -8.35 -12.47
C PHE A 451 24.98 -9.66 -12.70
N SER A 452 25.71 -10.75 -12.97
CA SER A 452 25.11 -12.07 -13.19
C SER A 452 25.94 -13.16 -12.54
N LYS A 453 25.25 -14.24 -12.15
CA LYS A 453 25.80 -15.41 -11.49
C LYS A 453 25.17 -16.67 -12.08
N GLN A 454 26.01 -17.65 -12.39
CA GLN A 454 25.54 -19.01 -12.64
C GLN A 454 25.17 -19.65 -11.29
N VAL A 455 23.89 -19.97 -11.09
CA VAL A 455 23.37 -20.55 -9.84
C VAL A 455 23.67 -22.05 -9.80
N ASP A 456 23.42 -22.74 -10.92
CA ASP A 456 23.84 -24.12 -11.17
C ASP A 456 24.03 -24.37 -12.68
N PHE A 457 24.18 -25.62 -13.14
CA PHE A 457 24.37 -25.90 -14.57
C PHE A 457 23.21 -25.45 -15.46
N ASP A 458 21.99 -25.39 -14.91
CA ASP A 458 20.75 -25.18 -15.65
C ASP A 458 20.08 -23.84 -15.27
N THR A 459 20.68 -23.03 -14.39
CA THR A 459 20.06 -21.81 -13.86
C THR A 459 21.05 -20.67 -13.80
N ARG A 460 20.66 -19.53 -14.38
CA ARG A 460 21.41 -18.27 -14.29
C ARG A 460 20.56 -17.21 -13.61
N ALA A 461 21.15 -16.50 -12.65
CA ALA A 461 20.58 -15.29 -12.10
C ALA A 461 21.31 -14.07 -12.67
N SER A 462 20.59 -13.06 -13.12
CA SER A 462 21.12 -11.75 -13.44
C SER A 462 20.34 -10.69 -12.69
N ALA A 463 20.98 -9.57 -12.38
CA ALA A 463 20.35 -8.43 -11.75
C ALA A 463 20.81 -7.14 -12.43
N SER A 464 19.88 -6.21 -12.59
CA SER A 464 20.14 -4.85 -13.05
C SER A 464 19.57 -3.86 -12.02
N VAL A 465 20.39 -2.89 -11.63
CA VAL A 465 19.96 -1.81 -10.74
C VAL A 465 19.44 -0.67 -11.60
N THR A 466 18.17 -0.31 -11.40
CA THR A 466 17.53 0.79 -12.12
C THR A 466 18.03 2.14 -11.61
N PRO A 467 17.88 3.23 -12.39
CA PRO A 467 18.22 4.57 -11.93
C PRO A 467 17.46 5.02 -10.67
N SER A 468 16.29 4.44 -10.38
CA SER A 468 15.49 4.76 -9.19
C SER A 468 15.95 4.00 -7.93
N GLY A 469 16.97 3.15 -8.04
CA GLY A 469 17.49 2.37 -6.91
C GLY A 469 16.74 1.06 -6.64
N SER A 470 15.77 0.69 -7.49
CA SER A 470 15.19 -0.65 -7.50
C SER A 470 16.11 -1.64 -8.23
N THR A 471 15.95 -2.93 -7.95
CA THR A 471 16.68 -4.00 -8.66
C THR A 471 15.68 -4.88 -9.40
N GLU A 472 15.94 -5.10 -10.68
CA GLU A 472 15.27 -6.15 -11.44
C GLU A 472 16.17 -7.38 -11.46
N VAL A 473 15.68 -8.52 -10.97
CA VAL A 473 16.41 -9.79 -11.00
C VAL A 473 15.74 -10.73 -11.98
N SER A 474 16.50 -11.29 -12.92
CA SER A 474 16.05 -12.34 -13.84
C SER A 474 16.64 -13.68 -13.42
N LEU A 475 15.80 -14.70 -13.28
CA LEU A 475 16.18 -16.09 -13.04
C LEU A 475 15.82 -16.90 -14.28
N ASP A 476 16.84 -17.25 -15.05
CA ASP A 476 16.69 -18.03 -16.28
C ASP A 476 16.98 -19.50 -15.98
N PHE A 477 15.98 -20.36 -16.10
CA PHE A 477 16.09 -21.81 -16.02
C PHE A 477 16.12 -22.43 -17.43
N PHE A 478 17.22 -23.10 -17.77
CA PHE A 478 17.52 -23.73 -19.04
C PHE A 478 17.23 -25.23 -18.97
N THR A 479 16.23 -25.71 -19.71
CA THR A 479 15.91 -27.14 -19.74
C THR A 479 16.80 -27.88 -20.73
N ARG A 480 17.55 -28.90 -20.27
CA ARG A 480 18.29 -29.81 -21.17
C ARG A 480 17.47 -30.96 -21.72
N ASN A 481 16.32 -31.25 -21.11
CA ASN A 481 15.36 -32.24 -21.56
C ASN A 481 13.96 -31.64 -21.42
N ALA A 482 12.99 -32.15 -22.17
CA ALA A 482 11.60 -31.76 -21.95
C ALA A 482 11.17 -32.08 -20.50
N PHE A 483 10.48 -31.13 -19.87
CA PHE A 483 10.03 -31.22 -18.47
C PHE A 483 8.57 -30.76 -18.37
N SER A 484 7.74 -31.56 -17.70
CA SER A 484 6.38 -31.16 -17.30
C SER A 484 6.22 -31.43 -15.81
N GLY A 485 5.89 -30.40 -15.04
CA GLY A 485 5.76 -30.49 -13.60
C GLY A 485 5.84 -29.13 -12.92
N THR A 486 6.11 -29.12 -11.63
CA THR A 486 6.24 -27.89 -10.84
C THR A 486 7.70 -27.49 -10.69
N LEU A 487 8.01 -26.24 -11.02
CA LEU A 487 9.23 -25.54 -10.63
C LEU A 487 9.00 -24.84 -9.30
N GLU A 488 9.82 -25.14 -8.29
CA GLU A 488 9.80 -24.41 -7.02
C GLU A 488 11.08 -23.57 -6.87
N PHE A 489 10.95 -22.24 -6.75
CA PHE A 489 12.06 -21.35 -6.45
C PHE A 489 11.98 -20.88 -5.00
N VAL A 490 13.08 -20.99 -4.25
CA VAL A 490 13.23 -20.27 -2.98
C VAL A 490 13.83 -18.90 -3.30
N LEU A 491 13.00 -17.88 -3.21
CA LEU A 491 13.33 -16.49 -3.48
C LEU A 491 13.81 -15.82 -2.18
N PRO A 492 14.97 -15.14 -2.18
CA PRO A 492 15.52 -14.47 -1.00
C PRO A 492 14.84 -13.12 -0.72
N VAL A 493 13.52 -13.11 -0.82
CA VAL A 493 12.62 -12.01 -0.45
C VAL A 493 11.62 -12.58 0.54
N SER A 494 11.22 -11.78 1.51
CA SER A 494 10.30 -12.24 2.55
C SER A 494 8.91 -12.51 1.96
N PHE A 495 8.21 -13.50 2.52
CA PHE A 495 6.85 -13.81 2.10
C PHE A 495 5.91 -12.59 2.22
N GLY A 496 6.12 -11.76 3.25
CA GLY A 496 5.42 -10.49 3.41
C GLY A 496 5.69 -9.51 2.25
N GLU A 497 6.93 -9.39 1.79
CA GLU A 497 7.27 -8.53 0.64
C GLU A 497 6.54 -8.97 -0.65
N VAL A 498 6.42 -10.28 -0.89
CA VAL A 498 5.71 -10.82 -2.07
C VAL A 498 4.19 -10.70 -1.92
N LYS A 499 3.65 -11.10 -0.76
CA LYS A 499 2.20 -11.05 -0.48
C LYS A 499 1.67 -9.62 -0.55
N ASN A 500 2.44 -8.66 -0.04
CA ASN A 500 2.08 -7.24 -0.03
C ASN A 500 2.50 -6.52 -1.32
N GLN A 501 2.88 -7.25 -2.37
CA GLN A 501 3.28 -6.73 -3.69
C GLN A 501 4.43 -5.72 -3.68
N PHE A 502 5.23 -5.69 -2.62
CA PHE A 502 6.48 -4.93 -2.65
C PHE A 502 7.44 -5.55 -3.65
N VAL A 503 7.45 -6.88 -3.78
CA VAL A 503 8.20 -7.58 -4.82
C VAL A 503 7.23 -8.17 -5.85
N LEU A 504 7.28 -7.66 -7.07
CA LEU A 504 6.49 -8.19 -8.18
C LEU A 504 7.23 -9.35 -8.86
N ILE A 505 6.54 -10.46 -9.09
CA ILE A 505 7.09 -11.67 -9.71
C ILE A 505 6.42 -11.91 -11.05
N THR A 506 7.19 -12.01 -12.14
CA THR A 506 6.69 -12.26 -13.50
C THR A 506 7.40 -13.45 -14.14
N PRO A 507 6.69 -14.46 -14.68
CA PRO A 507 5.25 -14.65 -14.61
C PRO A 507 4.78 -14.89 -13.17
N SER A 508 3.52 -14.56 -12.87
CA SER A 508 2.94 -14.78 -11.55
C SER A 508 3.04 -16.27 -11.17
N PRO A 509 3.50 -16.61 -9.96
CA PRO A 509 3.50 -18.00 -9.49
C PRO A 509 2.07 -18.53 -9.29
N ASP A 510 1.91 -19.85 -9.44
CA ASP A 510 0.69 -20.58 -9.09
C ASP A 510 0.43 -20.57 -7.57
N GLY A 511 1.48 -20.37 -6.77
CA GLY A 511 1.40 -20.29 -5.32
C GLY A 511 2.70 -19.81 -4.69
N VAL A 512 2.56 -19.14 -3.54
CA VAL A 512 3.66 -18.65 -2.70
C VAL A 512 3.44 -19.06 -1.25
N GLU A 513 4.52 -19.39 -0.54
CA GLU A 513 4.48 -19.70 0.90
C GLU A 513 5.71 -19.16 1.63
N ASP A 514 5.57 -18.94 2.94
CA ASP A 514 6.70 -18.59 3.81
C ASP A 514 7.64 -19.80 3.94
N PHE A 515 8.92 -19.55 3.67
CA PHE A 515 9.98 -20.52 3.74
C PHE A 515 11.10 -19.98 4.64
N GLY A 516 10.79 -19.79 5.92
CA GLY A 516 11.78 -19.43 6.95
C GLY A 516 12.42 -18.06 6.71
N GLY A 517 11.62 -17.05 6.37
CA GLY A 517 12.10 -15.70 6.04
C GLY A 517 12.48 -15.50 4.58
N SER A 518 12.32 -16.53 3.75
CA SER A 518 12.32 -16.48 2.28
C SER A 518 10.92 -16.77 1.74
N THR A 519 10.72 -16.64 0.44
CA THR A 519 9.46 -17.00 -0.22
C THR A 519 9.70 -18.22 -1.10
N LEU A 520 8.95 -19.30 -0.89
CA LEU A 520 8.90 -20.38 -1.87
C LEU A 520 7.80 -20.06 -2.89
N ALA A 521 8.16 -19.92 -4.17
CA ALA A 521 7.25 -19.65 -5.27
C ALA A 521 7.18 -20.84 -6.24
N ARG A 522 5.99 -21.17 -6.73
CA ARG A 522 5.74 -22.37 -7.55
C ARG A 522 5.13 -22.05 -8.91
N TRP A 523 5.57 -22.74 -9.95
CA TRP A 523 4.97 -22.68 -11.29
C TRP A 523 4.79 -24.06 -11.88
N ARG A 524 3.59 -24.39 -12.35
CA ARG A 524 3.37 -25.52 -13.24
C ARG A 524 3.76 -25.13 -14.66
N VAL A 525 4.72 -25.87 -15.21
CA VAL A 525 5.28 -25.59 -16.53
C VAL A 525 5.32 -26.85 -17.37
N ALA A 526 5.22 -26.69 -18.68
CA ALA A 526 5.48 -27.70 -19.69
C ALA A 526 6.54 -27.15 -20.66
N LEU A 527 7.80 -27.44 -20.37
CA LEU A 527 8.97 -26.94 -21.09
C LEU A 527 9.48 -28.00 -22.08
N ARG A 528 9.79 -27.57 -23.30
CA ARG A 528 10.45 -28.41 -24.30
C ARG A 528 11.94 -28.51 -24.01
N GLU A 529 12.61 -29.44 -24.69
CA GLU A 529 14.07 -29.50 -24.68
C GLU A 529 14.68 -28.17 -25.18
N ASN A 530 15.71 -27.68 -24.49
CA ASN A 530 16.41 -26.41 -24.77
C ASN A 530 15.53 -25.15 -24.67
N GLN A 531 14.44 -25.21 -23.91
CA GLN A 531 13.61 -24.04 -23.62
C GLN A 531 14.14 -23.30 -22.39
N VAL A 532 13.98 -21.97 -22.37
CA VAL A 532 14.27 -21.15 -21.19
C VAL A 532 12.96 -20.74 -20.53
N PHE A 533 12.89 -20.90 -19.21
CA PHE A 533 11.85 -20.34 -18.38
C PHE A 533 12.45 -19.22 -17.53
N THR A 534 11.96 -17.99 -17.72
CA THR A 534 12.49 -16.81 -17.05
C THR A 534 11.51 -16.32 -15.99
N VAL A 535 12.02 -16.10 -14.77
CA VAL A 535 11.30 -15.43 -13.68
C VAL A 535 11.97 -14.10 -13.38
N THR A 536 11.24 -13.01 -13.54
CA THR A 536 11.67 -11.65 -13.24
C THR A 536 11.09 -11.20 -11.89
N LEU A 537 11.94 -10.61 -11.05
CA LEU A 537 11.60 -10.03 -9.75
C LEU A 537 11.87 -8.54 -9.80
N ALA A 538 10.84 -7.71 -9.62
CA ALA A 538 11.03 -6.27 -9.41
C ALA A 538 11.08 -5.99 -7.90
N ILE A 539 12.28 -5.65 -7.40
CA ILE A 539 12.55 -5.48 -5.98
C ILE A 539 12.78 -3.98 -5.69
N PRO A 540 12.04 -3.34 -4.78
CA PRO A 540 12.05 -1.89 -4.58
C PRO A 540 13.21 -1.44 -3.68
N ARG A 541 14.35 -2.14 -3.79
CA ARG A 541 15.60 -1.83 -3.10
C ARG A 541 16.78 -2.29 -3.94
N THR A 542 17.93 -1.65 -3.71
CA THR A 542 19.18 -2.01 -4.37
C THR A 542 19.73 -3.30 -3.78
N LEU A 543 19.99 -4.30 -4.62
CA LEU A 543 20.74 -5.49 -4.25
C LEU A 543 22.22 -5.29 -4.59
N SER A 544 23.08 -5.82 -3.73
CA SER A 544 24.50 -5.97 -4.00
C SER A 544 24.77 -7.25 -4.79
N PRO A 545 25.94 -7.37 -5.47
CA PRO A 545 26.36 -8.62 -6.08
C PRO A 545 26.41 -9.80 -5.09
N GLY A 546 26.61 -9.53 -3.80
CA GLY A 546 26.59 -10.54 -2.74
C GLY A 546 25.21 -11.16 -2.52
N ASP A 547 24.14 -10.41 -2.76
CA ASP A 547 22.75 -10.86 -2.56
C ASP A 547 22.31 -11.86 -3.64
N LEU A 548 22.99 -11.92 -4.80
CA LEU A 548 22.76 -13.01 -5.75
C LEU A 548 23.18 -14.38 -5.18
N ASN A 549 23.93 -14.42 -4.08
CA ASN A 549 24.33 -15.68 -3.47
C ASN A 549 23.23 -16.38 -2.68
N SER A 550 22.18 -15.68 -2.31
CA SER A 550 21.03 -16.29 -1.64
C SER A 550 20.00 -16.88 -2.60
N PHE A 551 20.15 -16.68 -3.91
CA PHE A 551 19.33 -17.38 -4.90
C PHE A 551 19.79 -18.82 -5.06
N SER A 552 18.82 -19.72 -5.11
CA SER A 552 19.02 -21.16 -5.23
C SER A 552 18.47 -21.67 -6.56
N ALA A 553 19.00 -22.81 -7.01
CA ALA A 553 18.47 -23.49 -8.18
C ALA A 553 17.03 -23.95 -7.90
N PRO A 554 16.13 -23.91 -8.90
CA PRO A 554 14.78 -24.37 -8.70
C PRO A 554 14.76 -25.87 -8.42
N ARG A 555 13.88 -26.28 -7.51
CA ARG A 555 13.58 -27.69 -7.28
C ARG A 555 12.55 -28.14 -8.31
N LEU A 556 12.86 -29.23 -9.01
CA LEU A 556 11.96 -29.89 -9.96
C LEU A 556 11.09 -30.90 -9.23
N VAL A 557 9.77 -30.73 -9.29
CA VAL A 557 8.79 -31.68 -8.76
C VAL A 557 8.00 -32.27 -9.93
N SER A 558 8.32 -33.51 -10.32
CA SER A 558 7.60 -34.20 -11.40
C SER A 558 6.23 -34.67 -10.93
N GLU A 559 5.19 -34.47 -11.74
CA GLU A 559 3.81 -34.92 -11.43
C GLU A 559 3.64 -36.46 -11.38
N ASN A 560 4.64 -37.24 -11.80
CA ASN A 560 4.54 -38.70 -11.97
C ASN A 560 5.31 -39.56 -10.93
N ALA A 561 5.65 -39.05 -9.74
CA ALA A 561 6.36 -39.83 -8.72
C ALA A 561 5.48 -40.85 -7.95
N GLY A 562 4.44 -41.38 -8.60
CA GLY A 562 3.54 -42.43 -8.12
C GLY A 562 3.60 -43.72 -8.94
N ALA A 563 4.74 -44.04 -9.56
CA ALA A 563 4.98 -45.37 -10.13
C ALA A 563 6.48 -45.67 -10.19
N SER A 564 6.92 -46.69 -9.44
CA SER A 564 8.28 -47.23 -9.46
C SER A 564 8.66 -47.79 -10.83
N ALA A 565 9.84 -47.43 -11.35
CA ALA A 565 10.70 -48.34 -12.12
C ALA A 565 12.13 -47.78 -12.22
N SER A 566 13.08 -48.50 -11.63
CA SER A 566 14.50 -48.38 -11.85
C SER A 566 14.88 -48.79 -13.28
N VAL A 567 15.57 -47.92 -14.03
CA VAL A 567 16.42 -48.35 -15.15
C VAL A 567 17.71 -47.54 -15.13
N ALA A 568 18.81 -48.22 -14.84
CA ALA A 568 20.15 -47.72 -15.07
C ALA A 568 20.41 -47.68 -16.59
N ALA A 569 20.88 -46.54 -17.08
CA ALA A 569 21.46 -46.45 -18.42
C ALA A 569 22.79 -45.70 -18.38
N THR A 570 23.83 -46.43 -18.73
CA THR A 570 25.23 -46.05 -18.95
C THR A 570 25.38 -44.95 -20.00
N PHE A 571 26.21 -43.94 -19.69
CA PHE A 571 26.68 -42.92 -20.62
C PHE A 571 27.85 -43.42 -21.48
N SER A 572 27.89 -43.01 -22.74
CA SER A 572 29.07 -43.03 -23.62
C SER A 572 29.11 -41.72 -24.42
N PRO A 573 30.26 -41.00 -24.54
CA PRO A 573 30.30 -39.67 -25.11
C PRO A 573 30.73 -39.67 -26.59
N ALA A 574 29.98 -38.97 -27.43
CA ALA A 574 30.38 -38.51 -28.77
C ALA A 574 29.31 -37.49 -29.23
N ALA A 575 29.56 -36.43 -29.97
CA ALA A 575 30.75 -35.72 -30.41
C ALA A 575 30.27 -34.29 -30.76
N GLN A 576 31.14 -33.29 -30.62
CA GLN A 576 30.88 -31.90 -30.98
C GLN A 576 30.74 -31.75 -32.50
N THR A 577 29.69 -31.06 -32.97
CA THR A 577 29.67 -30.40 -34.28
C THR A 577 28.92 -29.07 -34.18
N GLY A 578 29.56 -28.02 -34.73
CA GLY A 578 29.27 -26.62 -34.50
C GLY A 578 27.96 -26.07 -35.09
N LEU A 579 27.53 -24.95 -34.50
CA LEU A 579 26.40 -24.15 -34.96
C LEU A 579 26.92 -22.82 -35.54
N VAL A 580 26.50 -22.53 -36.77
CA VAL A 580 26.73 -21.26 -37.48
C VAL A 580 25.69 -20.24 -37.01
N VAL A 581 26.15 -19.08 -36.55
CA VAL A 581 25.27 -17.94 -36.22
C VAL A 581 24.99 -17.15 -37.50
N ALA A 582 23.72 -17.08 -37.90
CA ALA A 582 23.24 -16.11 -38.88
C ALA A 582 22.53 -14.97 -38.15
N SER A 583 23.06 -13.76 -38.26
CA SER A 583 22.45 -12.54 -37.74
C SER A 583 21.54 -11.90 -38.82
N THR A 584 20.26 -11.74 -38.52
CA THR A 584 19.37 -10.81 -39.23
C THR A 584 18.94 -9.71 -38.25
N VAL A 585 19.41 -8.49 -38.50
CA VAL A 585 18.97 -7.27 -37.82
C VAL A 585 17.80 -6.70 -38.63
N SER A 586 16.63 -6.52 -38.02
CA SER A 586 15.52 -5.79 -38.66
C SER A 586 15.53 -4.32 -38.24
N GLU A 587 15.64 -3.44 -39.22
CA GLU A 587 15.44 -2.00 -39.10
C GLU A 587 14.00 -1.67 -38.73
N GLY A 588 13.80 -0.87 -37.69
CA GLY A 588 12.46 -0.47 -37.26
C GLY A 588 12.48 0.62 -36.19
N PHE A 589 13.26 1.69 -36.37
CA PHE A 589 13.21 2.82 -35.43
C PHE A 589 13.31 4.22 -36.05
N PHE A 590 13.58 4.35 -37.36
CA PHE A 590 13.67 5.67 -38.02
C PHE A 590 12.38 6.17 -38.69
N ALA A 591 11.31 5.37 -38.75
CA ALA A 591 10.07 5.76 -39.43
C ALA A 591 9.14 6.67 -38.60
N LEU A 592 9.22 6.64 -37.26
CA LEU A 592 8.31 7.39 -36.38
C LEU A 592 8.74 8.85 -36.15
N LEU A 593 10.03 9.16 -36.24
CA LEU A 593 10.54 10.53 -36.10
C LEU A 593 10.30 11.41 -37.34
N ALA A 594 10.25 10.80 -38.54
CA ALA A 594 9.98 11.51 -39.78
C ALA A 594 8.50 11.92 -39.91
N ALA A 595 7.56 11.12 -39.40
CA ALA A 595 6.13 11.42 -39.47
C ALA A 595 5.73 12.61 -38.57
N GLY A 596 6.34 12.73 -37.39
CA GLY A 596 6.04 13.83 -36.46
C GLY A 596 6.48 15.21 -36.97
N LEU A 597 7.64 15.30 -37.64
CA LEU A 597 8.14 16.57 -38.18
C LEU A 597 7.31 17.06 -39.38
N VAL A 598 6.75 16.16 -40.17
CA VAL A 598 5.88 16.51 -41.32
C VAL A 598 4.55 17.10 -40.84
N VAL A 599 3.96 16.58 -39.77
CA VAL A 599 2.71 17.12 -39.21
C VAL A 599 2.89 18.54 -38.67
N ILE A 600 4.00 18.79 -37.95
CA ILE A 600 4.31 20.13 -37.41
C ILE A 600 4.54 21.14 -38.55
N ALA A 601 5.25 20.75 -39.62
CA ALA A 601 5.46 21.60 -40.79
C ALA A 601 4.14 21.93 -41.51
N LEU A 602 3.23 20.96 -41.65
CA LEU A 602 1.94 21.18 -42.31
C LEU A 602 1.01 22.10 -41.50
N VAL A 603 1.02 22.00 -40.17
CA VAL A 603 0.27 22.91 -39.29
C VAL A 603 0.81 24.36 -39.40
N ALA A 604 2.13 24.53 -39.42
CA ALA A 604 2.75 25.85 -39.58
C ALA A 604 2.42 26.48 -40.95
N ILE A 605 2.42 25.68 -42.02
CA ILE A 605 2.04 26.14 -43.36
C ILE A 605 0.55 26.51 -43.42
N GLY A 606 -0.32 25.69 -42.82
CA GLY A 606 -1.76 25.95 -42.74
C GLY A 606 -2.08 27.25 -41.99
N PHE A 607 -1.41 27.49 -40.87
CA PHE A 607 -1.58 28.70 -40.08
C PHE A 607 -1.11 29.96 -40.83
N ASN A 608 0.02 29.87 -41.54
CA ASN A 608 0.53 30.99 -42.34
C ASN A 608 -0.40 31.30 -43.53
N ALA A 609 -0.97 30.28 -44.18
CA ALA A 609 -1.96 30.45 -45.25
C ALA A 609 -3.26 31.09 -44.75
N PHE A 610 -3.70 30.74 -43.53
CA PHE A 610 -4.87 31.35 -42.89
C PHE A 610 -4.65 32.85 -42.62
N LEU A 611 -3.48 33.23 -42.10
CA LEU A 611 -3.14 34.63 -41.84
C LEU A 611 -3.10 35.45 -43.14
N LYS A 612 -2.48 34.93 -44.21
CA LYS A 612 -2.45 35.61 -45.53
C LYS A 612 -3.83 35.75 -46.16
N ARG A 613 -4.75 34.79 -45.95
CA ARG A 613 -6.15 34.91 -46.40
C ARG A 613 -6.90 36.00 -45.63
N ARG A 614 -6.55 36.24 -44.37
CA ARG A 614 -7.20 37.26 -43.54
C ARG A 614 -6.75 38.67 -43.92
N GLU A 615 -5.49 38.87 -44.32
CA GLU A 615 -5.00 40.14 -44.87
C GLU A 615 -5.64 40.50 -46.22
N LYS A 616 -5.85 39.52 -47.12
CA LYS A 616 -6.52 39.75 -48.41
C LYS A 616 -8.00 40.14 -48.30
N ARG A 617 -8.65 39.94 -47.15
CA ARG A 617 -10.04 40.37 -46.91
C ARG A 617 -10.16 41.74 -46.25
N ARG A 618 -9.04 42.43 -45.99
CA ARG A 618 -9.01 43.78 -45.40
C ARG A 618 -8.61 44.88 -46.39
N PHE A 619 -8.58 44.57 -47.70
CA PHE A 619 -8.45 45.54 -48.78
C PHE A 619 -9.68 45.50 -49.67
#